data_AF-A0A0D0QD91-F1
#
_entry.id   AF-A0A0D0QD91-F1
#
_cell.length_a   1.000
_cell.length_b   1.000
_cell.length_c   1.000
_cell.angle_alpha   90.00
_cell.angle_beta   90.00
_cell.angle_gamma   90.00
#
_symmetry.space_group_name_H-M   'P 1'
#
loop_
_entity.id
_entity.type
_entity.pdbx_description
1 polymer ?
#
loop_
_entity_poly.entity_id
_entity_poly.type
_entity_poly.pdbx_seq_one_letter_code
_entity_poly.pdbx_strand_id
1 'polypeptide(L)'
;MTTLTRRGFLAASAAALAAPALATNARFDLDYLEGLGEPGALHESVAYVPPSRVHEAYSHAFYVNTAFYGEGRQKMWVLQRQGAGWQVGLSDERVWGAAEADYSWPVSTGALHQGNPRAGPTPTGIYNVDERTYRHRTGWGSPGMYKAVYIDLHYTSGRQSGVAMHGTDSWRYNRLGSPASHGCVRMRQDNMDRTWAILHPGGAVREASPLWGEVPRYFASEPEDSPAARTGYVRDGSLLRGEDGAVLTRMGYTALFVFFRDDF
;
A
#
# COMPACT_ATOMS: atom_id res chain seq x y z
N MET A 1 32.24 -54.42 -54.23
CA MET A 1 32.70 -53.01 -54.26
C MET A 1 31.54 -52.13 -53.81
N THR A 2 31.73 -51.49 -52.66
CA THR A 2 31.14 -50.22 -52.22
C THR A 2 29.62 -50.15 -51.99
N THR A 3 29.25 -50.41 -50.73
CA THR A 3 28.03 -49.96 -50.05
C THR A 3 28.03 -48.42 -49.89
N LEU A 4 26.93 -47.76 -50.25
CA LEU A 4 26.69 -46.33 -49.99
C LEU A 4 25.55 -46.18 -48.98
N THR A 5 25.92 -45.72 -47.78
CA THR A 5 25.03 -45.31 -46.68
C THR A 5 24.58 -43.87 -46.89
N ARG A 6 23.28 -43.60 -46.75
CA ARG A 6 22.74 -42.23 -46.54
C ARG A 6 22.08 -42.18 -45.16
N ARG A 7 22.84 -41.66 -44.19
CA ARG A 7 22.38 -41.20 -42.87
C ARG A 7 22.37 -39.67 -42.88
N GLY A 8 21.42 -39.08 -42.14
CA GLY A 8 21.61 -37.77 -41.52
C GLY A 8 20.66 -36.68 -41.97
N PHE A 9 19.40 -36.73 -41.55
CA PHE A 9 18.56 -35.55 -41.38
C PHE A 9 18.69 -35.06 -39.92
N LEU A 10 18.83 -33.74 -39.80
CA LEU A 10 18.40 -32.87 -38.68
C LEU A 10 19.15 -32.95 -37.34
N ALA A 11 19.99 -31.94 -37.12
CA ALA A 11 20.06 -31.26 -35.82
C ALA A 11 20.37 -29.78 -36.10
N ALA A 12 19.33 -28.96 -36.17
CA ALA A 12 19.47 -27.51 -36.16
C ALA A 12 19.83 -27.09 -34.72
N SER A 13 21.04 -26.57 -34.56
CA SER A 13 21.57 -25.97 -33.36
C SER A 13 20.86 -24.63 -33.09
N ALA A 14 19.82 -24.66 -32.25
CA ALA A 14 19.32 -23.45 -31.61
C ALA A 14 20.20 -23.17 -30.38
N ALA A 15 21.26 -22.38 -30.58
CA ALA A 15 21.96 -21.74 -29.49
C ALA A 15 21.05 -20.62 -28.95
N ALA A 16 20.20 -20.95 -27.99
CA ALA A 16 19.54 -19.95 -27.16
C ALA A 16 20.64 -19.31 -26.29
N LEU A 17 21.05 -18.11 -26.67
CA LEU A 17 21.86 -17.24 -25.83
C LEU A 17 21.05 -16.96 -24.57
N ALA A 18 21.40 -17.65 -23.49
CA ALA A 18 20.99 -17.27 -22.14
C ALA A 18 21.55 -15.86 -21.90
N ALA A 19 20.66 -14.87 -21.84
CA ALA A 19 21.01 -13.55 -21.34
C ALA A 19 21.58 -13.73 -19.92
N PRO A 20 22.64 -12.99 -19.55
CA PRO A 20 23.14 -13.06 -18.19
C PRO A 20 22.01 -12.54 -17.29
N ALA A 21 21.61 -13.36 -16.31
CA ALA A 21 20.85 -12.88 -15.18
C ALA A 21 21.73 -11.82 -14.48
N LEU A 22 21.50 -10.55 -14.81
CA LEU A 22 21.89 -9.45 -13.97
C LEU A 22 21.20 -9.72 -12.63
N ALA A 23 21.99 -10.13 -11.64
CA ALA A 23 21.62 -9.95 -10.25
C ALA A 23 21.47 -8.43 -10.06
N THR A 24 20.28 -7.91 -10.33
CA THR A 24 19.93 -6.55 -10.00
C THR A 24 19.88 -6.54 -8.48
N ASN A 25 20.72 -5.71 -7.85
CA ASN A 25 20.44 -5.24 -6.51
C ASN A 25 19.13 -4.46 -6.64
N ALA A 26 17.99 -5.14 -6.50
CA ALA A 26 16.69 -4.54 -6.69
C ALA A 26 16.54 -3.44 -5.64
N ARG A 27 16.58 -2.18 -6.10
CA ARG A 27 16.22 -1.04 -5.26
C ARG A 27 14.71 -1.03 -5.14
N PHE A 28 14.24 -0.69 -3.95
CA PHE A 28 12.80 -0.58 -3.65
C PHE A 28 12.45 0.89 -3.43
N ASP A 29 12.99 1.76 -4.27
CA ASP A 29 12.87 3.22 -4.18
C ASP A 29 11.63 3.71 -4.93
N LEU A 30 11.58 5.01 -5.25
CA LEU A 30 10.47 5.58 -6.01
C LEU A 30 10.37 4.99 -7.42
N ASP A 31 11.49 4.68 -8.07
CA ASP A 31 11.48 4.09 -9.42
C ASP A 31 10.84 2.70 -9.42
N TYR A 32 11.02 1.94 -8.33
CA TYR A 32 10.28 0.69 -8.13
C TYR A 32 8.77 0.95 -8.08
N LEU A 33 8.29 1.94 -7.31
CA LEU A 33 6.85 2.26 -7.25
C LEU A 33 6.32 2.78 -8.59
N GLU A 34 7.06 3.64 -9.28
CA GLU A 34 6.67 4.12 -10.62
C GLU A 34 6.58 2.96 -11.62
N GLY A 35 7.57 2.06 -11.60
CA GLY A 35 7.62 0.89 -12.49
C GLY A 35 6.44 -0.07 -12.31
N LEU A 36 5.88 -0.19 -11.10
CA LEU A 36 4.66 -0.98 -10.86
C LEU A 36 3.41 -0.39 -11.54
N GLY A 37 3.44 0.88 -11.95
CA GLY A 37 2.37 1.53 -12.70
C GLY A 37 2.41 1.30 -14.21
N GLU A 38 3.43 0.61 -14.72
CA GLU A 38 3.57 0.28 -16.13
C GLU A 38 2.66 -0.88 -16.54
N PRO A 39 2.13 -0.88 -17.79
CA PRO A 39 1.28 -1.96 -18.27
C PRO A 39 1.94 -3.35 -18.12
N GLY A 40 1.26 -4.25 -17.42
CA GLY A 40 1.74 -5.63 -17.20
C GLY A 40 2.74 -5.79 -16.06
N ALA A 41 3.14 -4.72 -15.36
CA ALA A 41 4.03 -4.83 -14.20
C ALA A 41 3.36 -5.50 -12.99
N LEU A 42 2.04 -5.32 -12.86
CA LEU A 42 1.20 -5.97 -11.86
C LEU A 42 0.11 -6.80 -12.53
N HIS A 43 -0.36 -7.85 -11.84
CA HIS A 43 -1.51 -8.63 -12.28
C HIS A 43 -2.76 -7.72 -12.39
N GLU A 44 -3.62 -7.96 -13.37
CA GLU A 44 -4.78 -7.10 -13.70
C GLU A 44 -5.77 -6.88 -12.54
N SER A 45 -5.80 -7.80 -11.57
CA SER A 45 -6.64 -7.68 -10.38
C SER A 45 -6.05 -6.76 -9.30
N VAL A 46 -4.84 -6.25 -9.48
CA VAL A 46 -4.18 -5.35 -8.54
C VAL A 46 -4.45 -3.92 -8.90
N ALA A 47 -5.39 -3.35 -8.17
CA ALA A 47 -5.57 -1.91 -8.08
C ALA A 47 -4.27 -1.22 -7.63
N TYR A 48 -3.75 -0.31 -8.46
CA TYR A 48 -2.54 0.44 -8.17
C TYR A 48 -2.54 1.81 -8.84
N VAL A 49 -2.02 2.82 -8.12
CA VAL A 49 -1.73 4.15 -8.66
C VAL A 49 -0.28 4.47 -8.35
N PRO A 50 0.61 4.68 -9.34
CA PRO A 50 1.99 5.06 -9.07
C PRO A 50 2.07 6.49 -8.51
N PRO A 51 3.13 6.85 -7.77
CA PRO A 51 3.23 8.16 -7.12
C PRO A 51 3.00 9.34 -8.07
N SER A 52 3.57 9.30 -9.29
CA SER A 52 3.40 10.31 -10.34
C SER A 52 1.94 10.56 -10.76
N ARG A 53 1.05 9.58 -10.56
CA ARG A 53 -0.38 9.67 -10.91
C ARG A 53 -1.30 9.93 -9.71
N VAL A 54 -0.74 10.06 -8.50
CA VAL A 54 -1.53 10.43 -7.32
C VAL A 54 -2.04 11.86 -7.46
N HIS A 55 -3.35 12.04 -7.28
CA HIS A 55 -4.02 13.34 -7.38
C HIS A 55 -3.35 14.42 -6.51
N GLU A 56 -3.27 15.64 -7.03
CA GLU A 56 -2.54 16.76 -6.41
C GLU A 56 -3.06 17.17 -5.02
N ALA A 57 -4.34 16.90 -4.74
CA ALA A 57 -4.97 17.11 -3.44
C ALA A 57 -4.29 16.34 -2.29
N TYR A 58 -3.55 15.27 -2.58
CA TYR A 58 -2.83 14.51 -1.55
C TYR A 58 -1.42 15.06 -1.34
N SER A 59 -1.12 15.44 -0.09
CA SER A 59 0.21 15.87 0.34
C SER A 59 1.08 14.70 0.82
N HIS A 60 0.44 13.61 1.25
CA HIS A 60 1.11 12.40 1.71
C HIS A 60 0.51 11.16 1.04
N ALA A 61 1.34 10.14 0.80
CA ALA A 61 0.89 8.85 0.31
C ALA A 61 1.61 7.72 1.05
N PHE A 62 0.86 6.69 1.44
CA PHE A 62 1.35 5.55 2.19
C PHE A 62 1.19 4.30 1.33
N TYR A 63 2.28 3.87 0.73
CA TYR A 63 2.32 2.64 -0.04
C TYR A 63 2.65 1.48 0.90
N VAL A 64 1.92 0.37 0.78
CA VAL A 64 2.18 -0.86 1.54
C VAL A 64 2.14 -2.04 0.60
N ASN A 65 3.27 -2.72 0.47
CA ASN A 65 3.34 -3.99 -0.25
C ASN A 65 2.89 -5.12 0.70
N THR A 66 1.71 -5.66 0.44
CA THR A 66 1.06 -6.74 1.19
C THR A 66 1.44 -8.14 0.71
N ALA A 67 2.34 -8.26 -0.27
CA ALA A 67 2.83 -9.53 -0.81
C ALA A 67 3.33 -10.49 0.27
N PHE A 68 3.23 -11.78 -0.01
CA PHE A 68 3.71 -12.88 0.83
C PHE A 68 5.10 -13.34 0.41
N TYR A 69 5.43 -13.20 -0.87
CA TYR A 69 6.68 -13.61 -1.48
C TYR A 69 7.37 -12.45 -2.19
N GLY A 70 8.58 -12.70 -2.69
CA GLY A 70 9.39 -11.68 -3.38
C GLY A 70 10.14 -10.77 -2.42
N GLU A 71 11.12 -10.05 -2.95
CA GLU A 71 11.97 -9.16 -2.17
C GLU A 71 11.26 -7.86 -1.79
N GLY A 72 10.30 -7.37 -2.59
CA GLY A 72 9.53 -6.15 -2.32
C GLY A 72 8.52 -6.27 -1.18
N ARG A 73 8.20 -7.50 -0.75
CA ARG A 73 7.14 -7.77 0.22
C ARG A 73 7.28 -7.01 1.53
N GLN A 74 6.13 -6.73 2.15
CA GLN A 74 6.04 -6.28 3.53
C GLN A 74 6.85 -5.00 3.81
N LYS A 75 6.96 -4.14 2.79
CA LYS A 75 7.57 -2.82 2.87
C LYS A 75 6.49 -1.75 2.89
N MET A 76 6.84 -0.64 3.51
CA MET A 76 6.01 0.55 3.55
C MET A 76 6.82 1.75 3.10
N TRP A 77 6.19 2.61 2.30
CA TRP A 77 6.72 3.91 1.91
C TRP A 77 5.76 4.98 2.41
N VAL A 78 6.23 5.82 3.30
CA VAL A 78 5.58 7.08 3.69
C VAL A 78 6.18 8.16 2.82
N LEU A 79 5.43 8.55 1.79
CA LEU A 79 5.83 9.56 0.84
C LEU A 79 5.26 10.91 1.24
N GLN A 80 6.06 11.95 1.04
CA GLN A 80 5.67 13.34 1.17
C GLN A 80 5.85 14.03 -0.18
N ARG A 81 4.84 14.81 -0.59
CA ARG A 81 4.90 15.57 -1.83
C ARG A 81 5.92 16.72 -1.70
N GLN A 82 6.75 16.90 -2.72
CA GLN A 82 7.76 17.96 -2.83
C GLN A 82 7.64 18.61 -4.21
N GLY A 83 7.00 19.79 -4.27
CA GLY A 83 6.61 20.40 -5.54
C GLY A 83 5.70 19.45 -6.34
N ALA A 84 6.08 19.16 -7.58
CA ALA A 84 5.36 18.19 -8.43
C ALA A 84 5.72 16.72 -8.15
N GLY A 85 6.81 16.46 -7.41
CA GLY A 85 7.33 15.11 -7.17
C GLY A 85 7.04 14.57 -5.76
N TRP A 86 7.66 13.44 -5.46
CA TRP A 86 7.56 12.74 -4.18
C TRP A 86 8.95 12.42 -3.62
N GLN A 87 9.04 12.29 -2.31
CA GLN A 87 10.22 11.75 -1.62
C GLN A 87 9.77 10.86 -0.45
N VAL A 88 10.66 9.97 0.01
CA VAL A 88 10.46 9.26 1.28
C VAL A 88 10.49 10.27 2.42
N GLY A 89 9.33 10.53 3.01
CA GLY A 89 9.13 11.52 4.07
C GLY A 89 9.52 11.01 5.46
N LEU A 90 9.46 9.69 5.68
CA LEU A 90 9.94 9.05 6.90
C LEU A 90 10.80 7.82 6.58
N SER A 91 11.88 7.65 7.33
CA SER A 91 12.77 6.49 7.25
C SER A 91 13.19 6.02 8.64
N ASP A 92 13.42 4.71 8.80
CA ASP A 92 13.90 4.12 10.04
C ASP A 92 15.43 3.92 9.99
N GLU A 93 16.18 4.64 10.83
CA GLU A 93 17.66 4.54 10.91
C GLU A 93 18.13 3.12 11.25
N ARG A 94 17.30 2.29 11.89
CA ARG A 94 17.65 0.89 12.17
C ARG A 94 17.64 0.03 10.90
N VAL A 95 16.97 0.49 9.85
CA VAL A 95 16.92 -0.16 8.54
C VAL A 95 18.02 0.40 7.64
N TRP A 96 18.21 1.72 7.62
CA TRP A 96 19.07 2.39 6.64
C TRP A 96 20.42 2.87 7.18
N GLY A 97 20.57 3.00 8.50
CA GLY A 97 21.72 3.67 9.09
C GLY A 97 21.86 5.09 8.55
N ALA A 98 23.01 5.38 7.93
CA ALA A 98 23.31 6.66 7.28
C ALA A 98 23.01 6.67 5.76
N ALA A 99 22.53 5.57 5.19
CA ALA A 99 22.20 5.50 3.78
C ALA A 99 20.91 6.25 3.46
N GLU A 100 20.77 6.68 2.20
CA GLU A 100 19.50 7.16 1.68
C GLU A 100 18.46 6.02 1.70
N ALA A 101 17.24 6.34 2.12
CA ALA A 101 16.20 5.34 2.32
C ALA A 101 15.39 5.11 1.05
N ASP A 102 15.42 3.89 0.50
CA ASP A 102 14.56 3.53 -0.63
C ASP A 102 13.07 3.40 -0.20
N TYR A 103 12.82 2.92 1.02
CA TYR A 103 11.49 2.77 1.62
C TYR A 103 11.53 3.15 3.11
N SER A 104 10.38 3.33 3.75
CA SER A 104 10.34 3.80 5.14
C SER A 104 10.79 2.75 6.15
N TRP A 105 10.13 1.59 6.17
CA TRP A 105 10.45 0.47 7.06
C TRP A 105 9.69 -0.82 6.67
N PRO A 106 10.10 -1.99 7.18
CA PRO A 106 9.31 -3.21 7.09
C PRO A 106 8.05 -3.15 7.97
N VAL A 107 6.98 -3.77 7.49
CA VAL A 107 5.69 -3.92 8.17
C VAL A 107 5.28 -5.39 8.27
N SER A 108 4.20 -5.69 8.98
CA SER A 108 3.56 -7.01 8.94
C SER A 108 2.09 -6.87 8.61
N THR A 109 1.69 -7.39 7.46
CA THR A 109 0.31 -7.35 6.95
C THR A 109 -0.44 -8.65 7.26
N GLY A 110 -1.71 -8.68 6.90
CA GLY A 110 -2.63 -9.77 7.17
C GLY A 110 -2.22 -11.09 6.52
N ALA A 111 -2.34 -12.17 7.30
CA ALA A 111 -2.20 -13.53 6.84
C ALA A 111 -3.46 -14.33 7.17
N LEU A 112 -3.60 -15.50 6.55
CA LEU A 112 -4.57 -16.50 7.01
C LEU A 112 -4.04 -17.13 8.30
N HIS A 113 -4.90 -17.22 9.31
CA HIS A 113 -4.59 -17.91 10.57
C HIS A 113 -5.59 -19.04 10.77
N GLN A 114 -5.09 -20.27 10.87
CA GLN A 114 -5.92 -21.45 11.04
C GLN A 114 -6.82 -21.30 12.27
N GLY A 115 -8.12 -21.53 12.10
CA GLY A 115 -9.11 -21.41 13.17
C GLY A 115 -9.53 -19.99 13.55
N ASN A 116 -9.02 -18.95 12.89
CA ASN A 116 -9.43 -17.57 13.12
C ASN A 116 -10.15 -16.97 11.89
N PRO A 117 -11.49 -17.04 11.82
CA PRO A 117 -12.25 -16.54 10.66
C PRO A 117 -12.26 -15.01 10.55
N ARG A 118 -11.73 -14.29 11.55
CA ARG A 118 -11.57 -12.84 11.51
C ARG A 118 -10.21 -12.41 10.97
N ALA A 119 -9.31 -13.37 10.73
CA ALA A 119 -8.01 -13.13 10.16
C ALA A 119 -8.02 -13.36 8.66
N GLY A 120 -7.32 -12.52 7.92
CA GLY A 120 -7.13 -12.74 6.49
C GLY A 120 -6.08 -11.80 5.91
N PRO A 121 -5.79 -11.95 4.61
CA PRO A 121 -4.95 -11.03 3.87
C PRO A 121 -5.41 -9.58 4.05
N THR A 122 -4.46 -8.66 4.19
CA THR A 122 -4.77 -7.23 4.11
C THR A 122 -5.36 -6.94 2.72
N PRO A 123 -6.49 -6.22 2.62
CA PRO A 123 -7.10 -5.93 1.33
C PRO A 123 -6.19 -5.02 0.51
N THR A 124 -6.03 -5.31 -0.78
CA THR A 124 -5.37 -4.42 -1.75
C THR A 124 -6.36 -3.38 -2.27
N GLY A 125 -5.86 -2.21 -2.67
CA GLY A 125 -6.64 -1.09 -3.17
C GLY A 125 -6.09 0.28 -2.77
N ILE A 126 -6.76 1.30 -3.26
CA ILE A 126 -6.54 2.71 -2.94
C ILE A 126 -7.62 3.15 -1.95
N TYR A 127 -7.20 3.75 -0.82
CA TYR A 127 -8.06 4.10 0.30
C TYR A 127 -7.73 5.47 0.87
N ASN A 128 -8.74 6.26 1.20
CA ASN A 128 -8.54 7.45 2.04
C ASN A 128 -8.37 7.04 3.51
N VAL A 129 -7.77 7.93 4.30
CA VAL A 129 -7.82 7.83 5.76
C VAL A 129 -9.26 8.00 6.23
N ASP A 130 -9.72 7.12 7.12
CA ASP A 130 -11.05 7.25 7.71
C ASP A 130 -11.14 8.53 8.53
N GLU A 131 -11.94 9.49 8.08
CA GLU A 131 -11.95 10.84 8.67
C GLU A 131 -12.53 10.90 10.09
N ARG A 132 -13.26 9.86 10.50
CA ARG A 132 -14.09 9.89 11.70
C ARG A 132 -13.20 9.76 12.94
N THR A 133 -13.30 10.71 13.86
CA THR A 133 -12.41 10.76 15.05
C THR A 133 -12.43 9.47 15.88
N TYR A 134 -13.57 8.78 16.01
CA TYR A 134 -13.66 7.52 16.76
C TYR A 134 -12.93 6.34 16.09
N ARG A 135 -12.55 6.50 14.82
CA ARG A 135 -11.74 5.55 14.06
C ARG A 135 -10.27 5.77 14.34
N HIS A 136 -9.87 6.90 14.94
CA HIS A 136 -8.50 7.11 15.36
C HIS A 136 -8.38 6.84 16.85
N ARG A 137 -7.31 6.14 17.25
CA ARG A 137 -7.06 5.86 18.66
C ARG A 137 -5.67 6.30 19.05
N THR A 138 -5.57 7.15 20.06
CA THR A 138 -4.33 7.42 20.75
C THR A 138 -4.02 6.29 21.73
N GLY A 139 -2.77 5.84 21.80
CA GLY A 139 -2.35 4.78 22.72
C GLY A 139 -2.88 3.39 22.35
N TRP A 140 -3.09 2.52 23.32
CA TRP A 140 -3.47 1.12 23.09
C TRP A 140 -4.99 0.96 22.89
N GLY A 141 -5.37 0.22 21.85
CA GLY A 141 -6.75 -0.11 21.52
C GLY A 141 -7.04 -1.61 21.65
N SER A 142 -7.57 -2.21 20.57
CA SER A 142 -7.72 -3.68 20.50
C SER A 142 -6.38 -4.38 20.75
N PRO A 143 -6.37 -5.66 21.17
CA PRO A 143 -5.15 -6.34 21.61
C PRO A 143 -3.97 -6.20 20.64
N GLY A 144 -2.91 -5.55 21.12
CA GLY A 144 -1.67 -5.32 20.35
C GLY A 144 -1.74 -4.20 19.31
N MET A 145 -2.74 -3.32 19.37
CA MET A 145 -2.87 -2.13 18.51
C MET A 145 -2.50 -0.85 19.26
N TYR A 146 -1.26 -0.38 19.09
CA TYR A 146 -0.80 0.92 19.58
C TYR A 146 -0.96 1.97 18.49
N LYS A 147 -1.65 3.08 18.78
CA LYS A 147 -1.95 4.19 17.87
C LYS A 147 -2.52 3.73 16.53
N ALA A 148 -3.83 3.61 16.44
CA ALA A 148 -4.48 3.03 15.26
C ALA A 148 -5.10 4.10 14.36
N VAL A 149 -4.82 3.99 13.05
CA VAL A 149 -5.43 4.79 11.98
C VAL A 149 -6.06 3.84 10.97
N TYR A 150 -7.35 3.98 10.71
CA TYR A 150 -8.11 3.04 9.90
C TYR A 150 -8.23 3.53 8.46
N ILE A 151 -8.30 2.57 7.55
CA ILE A 151 -8.66 2.85 6.16
C ILE A 151 -10.17 3.08 6.07
N ASP A 152 -10.59 4.01 5.21
CA ASP A 152 -12.01 4.19 4.90
C ASP A 152 -12.46 3.07 3.95
N LEU A 153 -12.86 1.93 4.51
CA LEU A 153 -13.33 0.78 3.75
C LEU A 153 -14.56 0.18 4.43
N HIS A 154 -15.61 -0.07 3.65
CA HIS A 154 -16.70 -0.97 4.02
C HIS A 154 -16.72 -2.18 3.08
N TYR A 155 -17.01 -3.35 3.65
CA TYR A 155 -17.23 -4.57 2.88
C TYR A 155 -18.59 -4.50 2.16
N THR A 156 -18.77 -5.36 1.15
CA THR A 156 -20.03 -5.48 0.40
C THR A 156 -21.23 -5.80 1.29
N SER A 157 -21.01 -6.41 2.46
CA SER A 157 -22.04 -6.64 3.48
C SER A 157 -22.49 -5.38 4.24
N GLY A 158 -21.94 -4.21 3.94
CA GLY A 158 -22.15 -2.97 4.71
C GLY A 158 -21.26 -2.85 5.95
N ARG A 159 -20.57 -3.92 6.33
CA ARG A 159 -19.71 -3.94 7.52
C ARG A 159 -18.48 -3.05 7.33
N GLN A 160 -18.24 -2.17 8.30
CA GLN A 160 -17.00 -1.41 8.38
C GLN A 160 -15.77 -2.31 8.46
N SER A 161 -14.71 -1.94 7.75
CA SER A 161 -13.42 -2.63 7.84
C SER A 161 -12.81 -2.46 9.22
N GLY A 162 -12.19 -3.54 9.71
CA GLY A 162 -11.34 -3.53 10.91
C GLY A 162 -9.87 -3.27 10.60
N VAL A 163 -9.52 -2.99 9.34
CA VAL A 163 -8.13 -2.81 8.89
C VAL A 163 -7.63 -1.42 9.26
N ALA A 164 -6.47 -1.39 9.93
CA ALA A 164 -5.79 -0.19 10.35
C ALA A 164 -4.28 -0.32 10.17
N MET A 165 -3.60 0.82 10.06
CA MET A 165 -2.17 0.94 10.35
C MET A 165 -1.99 1.20 11.84
N HIS A 166 -1.09 0.47 12.49
CA HIS A 166 -0.83 0.63 13.91
C HIS A 166 0.55 0.09 14.33
N GLY A 167 1.06 0.61 15.45
CA GLY A 167 2.21 0.05 16.16
C GLY A 167 1.84 -1.26 16.85
N THR A 168 2.78 -2.21 16.93
CA THR A 168 2.58 -3.51 17.59
C THR A 168 3.41 -3.66 18.86
N ASP A 169 3.17 -4.71 19.64
CA ASP A 169 4.00 -5.04 20.80
C ASP A 169 5.45 -5.30 20.39
N SER A 170 6.40 -4.87 21.21
CA SER A 170 7.84 -5.00 20.92
C SER A 170 8.28 -6.44 20.69
N TRP A 171 7.67 -7.41 21.38
CA TRP A 171 7.96 -8.85 21.17
C TRP A 171 7.50 -9.38 19.80
N ARG A 172 6.69 -8.62 19.05
CA ARG A 172 6.28 -8.94 17.67
C ARG A 172 7.14 -8.25 16.61
N TYR A 173 8.13 -7.45 16.98
CA TYR A 173 8.99 -6.76 16.00
C TYR A 173 9.75 -7.73 15.09
N ASN A 174 10.04 -8.94 15.57
CA ASN A 174 10.63 -10.02 14.76
C ASN A 174 9.70 -10.57 13.67
N ARG A 175 8.42 -10.16 13.63
CA ARG A 175 7.46 -10.51 12.57
C ARG A 175 7.35 -9.45 11.48
N LEU A 176 7.97 -8.28 11.64
CA LEU A 176 8.00 -7.24 10.60
C LEU A 176 8.86 -7.73 9.42
N GLY A 177 8.42 -7.45 8.20
CA GLY A 177 8.97 -8.04 6.97
C GLY A 177 8.32 -9.37 6.59
N SER A 178 7.25 -9.79 7.28
CA SER A 178 6.50 -11.03 6.99
C SER A 178 5.00 -10.86 7.23
N PRO A 179 4.13 -11.50 6.42
CA PRO A 179 2.68 -11.51 6.66
C PRO A 179 2.36 -12.34 7.90
N ALA A 180 1.97 -11.69 8.99
CA ALA A 180 1.69 -12.35 10.28
C ALA A 180 0.56 -11.67 11.07
N SER A 181 -0.05 -10.63 10.50
CA SER A 181 -1.16 -9.91 11.10
C SER A 181 -2.50 -10.61 10.85
N HIS A 182 -3.56 -10.14 11.51
CA HIS A 182 -4.94 -10.60 11.25
C HIS A 182 -5.66 -9.75 10.20
N GLY A 183 -4.97 -8.84 9.51
CA GLY A 183 -5.53 -7.97 8.47
C GLY A 183 -4.99 -6.53 8.50
N CYS A 184 -4.54 -6.06 9.67
CA CYS A 184 -3.94 -4.73 9.85
C CYS A 184 -2.52 -4.65 9.28
N VAL A 185 -2.03 -3.42 9.09
CA VAL A 185 -0.62 -3.15 8.79
C VAL A 185 0.08 -2.82 10.11
N ARG A 186 0.93 -3.73 10.58
CA ARG A 186 1.68 -3.56 11.83
C ARG A 186 3.04 -2.93 11.55
N MET A 187 3.45 -2.00 12.39
CA MET A 187 4.79 -1.43 12.40
C MET A 187 5.33 -1.33 13.84
N ARG A 188 6.57 -0.84 14.00
CA ARG A 188 7.11 -0.51 15.33
C ARG A 188 6.36 0.68 15.94
N GLN A 189 6.35 0.75 17.27
CA GLN A 189 5.63 1.82 17.99
C GLN A 189 6.15 3.22 17.65
N ASP A 190 7.47 3.38 17.55
CA ASP A 190 8.11 4.64 17.18
C ASP A 190 7.86 5.05 15.72
N ASN A 191 7.84 4.09 14.80
CA ASN A 191 7.43 4.34 13.41
C ASN A 191 5.95 4.77 13.35
N MET A 192 5.10 4.18 14.20
CA MET A 192 3.71 4.62 14.33
C MET A 192 3.59 5.98 15.01
N ASP A 193 4.44 6.31 15.99
CA ASP A 193 4.46 7.63 16.61
C ASP A 193 4.75 8.72 15.58
N ARG A 194 5.72 8.49 14.68
CA ARG A 194 6.05 9.40 13.58
C ARG A 194 4.94 9.48 12.54
N THR A 195 4.34 8.35 12.17
CA THR A 195 3.17 8.29 11.27
C THR A 195 1.99 9.07 11.85
N TRP A 196 1.72 8.90 13.15
CA TRP A 196 0.67 9.62 13.86
C TRP A 196 0.95 11.12 13.91
N ALA A 197 2.20 11.53 14.16
CA ALA A 197 2.56 12.95 14.18
C ALA A 197 2.36 13.65 12.83
N ILE A 198 2.54 12.94 11.70
CA ILE A 198 2.19 13.46 10.38
C ILE A 198 0.67 13.61 10.24
N LEU A 199 -0.09 12.56 10.55
CA LEU A 199 -1.53 12.53 10.32
C LEU A 199 -2.32 13.45 11.28
N HIS A 200 -1.79 13.63 12.49
CA HIS A 200 -2.41 14.37 13.60
C HIS A 200 -1.38 15.30 14.26
N PRO A 201 -0.85 16.30 13.54
CA PRO A 201 0.20 17.17 14.07
C PRO A 201 -0.34 17.97 15.25
N GLY A 202 0.39 17.96 16.37
CA GLY A 202 -0.08 18.55 17.63
C GLY A 202 -1.35 17.89 18.21
N GLY A 203 -1.71 16.68 17.75
CA GLY A 203 -2.96 16.01 18.11
C GLY A 203 -4.20 16.54 17.37
N ALA A 204 -4.02 17.42 16.39
CA ALA A 204 -5.11 17.99 15.63
C ALA A 204 -5.83 16.92 14.79
N VAL A 205 -7.16 16.99 14.78
CA VAL A 205 -8.02 16.07 14.02
C VAL A 205 -8.99 16.86 13.16
N ARG A 206 -9.36 16.28 12.02
CA ARG A 206 -10.32 16.85 11.07
C ARG A 206 -9.99 18.32 10.77
N GLU A 207 -10.97 19.23 10.85
CA GLU A 207 -10.86 20.65 10.50
C GLU A 207 -9.73 21.40 11.23
N ALA A 208 -9.26 20.89 12.38
CA ALA A 208 -8.12 21.46 13.09
C ALA A 208 -6.76 21.02 12.52
N SER A 209 -6.72 19.93 11.74
CA SER A 209 -5.50 19.38 11.14
C SER A 209 -5.13 20.16 9.88
N PRO A 210 -3.84 20.51 9.69
CA PRO A 210 -3.36 21.09 8.43
C PRO A 210 -3.44 20.11 7.26
N LEU A 211 -3.65 18.81 7.53
CA LEU A 211 -3.92 17.82 6.50
C LEU A 211 -5.40 17.76 6.12
N TRP A 212 -6.28 18.55 6.72
CA TRP A 212 -7.69 18.54 6.35
C TRP A 212 -7.95 19.43 5.14
N GLY A 213 -8.51 18.84 4.08
CA GLY A 213 -8.74 19.53 2.83
C GLY A 213 -9.72 18.79 1.93
N GLU A 214 -10.03 19.39 0.79
CA GLU A 214 -10.80 18.72 -0.25
C GLU A 214 -9.95 17.67 -0.95
N VAL A 215 -10.41 16.43 -0.94
CA VAL A 215 -9.75 15.28 -1.58
C VAL A 215 -10.73 14.53 -2.47
N PRO A 216 -10.27 13.92 -3.58
CA PRO A 216 -11.10 13.03 -4.36
C PRO A 216 -11.63 11.88 -3.50
N ARG A 217 -12.86 11.46 -3.76
CA ARG A 217 -13.40 10.26 -3.14
C ARG A 217 -13.47 9.13 -4.15
N TYR A 218 -12.76 8.06 -3.87
CA TYR A 218 -12.78 6.82 -4.64
C TYR A 218 -14.04 6.00 -4.33
N PHE A 219 -15.21 6.49 -4.74
CA PHE A 219 -16.51 5.82 -4.59
C PHE A 219 -17.00 5.37 -5.97
N ALA A 220 -18.10 4.63 -6.05
CA ALA A 220 -18.79 4.21 -7.28
C ALA A 220 -20.07 5.03 -7.49
N SER A 221 -20.41 5.87 -6.50
CA SER A 221 -21.58 6.73 -6.46
C SER A 221 -21.26 8.01 -5.70
N GLU A 222 -22.19 8.97 -5.76
CA GLU A 222 -22.08 10.23 -5.04
C GLU A 222 -21.84 9.99 -3.53
N PRO A 223 -20.88 10.70 -2.93
CA PRO A 223 -20.41 10.36 -1.62
C PRO A 223 -21.18 11.05 -0.51
N GLU A 224 -22.35 10.52 -0.15
CA GLU A 224 -23.03 10.97 1.06
C GLU A 224 -22.22 10.64 2.32
N ASP A 225 -22.40 11.41 3.40
CA ASP A 225 -21.90 11.05 4.73
C ASP A 225 -22.85 10.05 5.42
N SER A 226 -23.07 8.91 4.76
CA SER A 226 -23.90 7.83 5.26
C SER A 226 -23.13 6.49 5.25
N PRO A 227 -23.42 5.56 6.16
CA PRO A 227 -22.86 4.20 6.09
C PRO A 227 -23.19 3.47 4.78
N ALA A 228 -24.32 3.80 4.15
CA ALA A 228 -24.78 3.20 2.89
C ALA A 228 -23.91 3.63 1.71
N ALA A 229 -23.61 4.92 1.55
CA ALA A 229 -22.74 5.40 0.47
C ALA A 229 -21.33 4.79 0.55
N ARG A 230 -20.84 4.46 1.76
CA ARG A 230 -19.51 3.88 1.98
C ARG A 230 -19.36 2.44 1.47
N THR A 231 -20.42 1.74 1.07
CA THR A 231 -20.30 0.43 0.41
C THR A 231 -19.84 0.52 -1.03
N GLY A 232 -19.94 1.71 -1.64
CA GLY A 232 -19.56 1.95 -3.03
C GLY A 232 -18.07 2.20 -3.25
N TYR A 233 -17.16 1.89 -2.32
CA TYR A 233 -15.74 2.23 -2.50
C TYR A 233 -15.15 1.60 -3.77
N VAL A 234 -14.53 2.43 -4.61
CA VAL A 234 -13.81 1.99 -5.79
C VAL A 234 -12.34 1.88 -5.45
N ARG A 235 -11.88 0.65 -5.36
CA ARG A 235 -10.54 0.35 -4.84
C ARG A 235 -9.46 0.47 -5.89
N ASP A 236 -9.83 0.62 -7.17
CA ASP A 236 -8.92 0.67 -8.32
C ASP A 236 -8.27 2.04 -8.57
N GLY A 237 -8.66 3.05 -7.79
CA GLY A 237 -8.09 4.40 -7.89
C GLY A 237 -8.71 5.26 -8.99
N SER A 238 -9.76 4.78 -9.67
CA SER A 238 -10.52 5.61 -10.61
C SER A 238 -11.20 6.78 -9.88
N LEU A 239 -11.14 7.95 -10.51
CA LEU A 239 -11.73 9.17 -10.01
C LEU A 239 -13.16 9.28 -10.50
N LEU A 240 -14.11 9.42 -9.58
CA LEU A 240 -15.47 9.74 -9.96
C LEU A 240 -15.62 11.15 -10.46
N ARG A 241 -16.52 11.32 -11.42
CA ARG A 241 -16.89 12.61 -11.98
C ARG A 241 -18.40 12.82 -11.89
N GLY A 242 -18.80 14.06 -11.63
CA GLY A 242 -20.19 14.49 -11.71
C GLY A 242 -20.69 14.56 -13.14
N GLU A 243 -21.97 14.92 -13.32
CA GLU A 243 -22.59 15.11 -14.64
C GLU A 243 -21.90 16.21 -15.47
N ASP A 244 -21.29 17.18 -14.80
CA ASP A 244 -20.50 18.27 -15.38
C ASP A 244 -19.06 17.86 -15.75
N GLY A 245 -18.67 16.62 -15.46
CA GLY A 245 -17.33 16.09 -15.68
C GLY A 245 -16.29 16.49 -14.61
N ALA A 246 -16.66 17.28 -13.59
CA ALA A 246 -15.78 17.64 -12.50
C ALA A 246 -15.51 16.43 -11.59
N VAL A 247 -14.30 16.30 -11.05
CA VAL A 247 -13.98 15.23 -10.09
C VAL A 247 -14.77 15.44 -8.81
N LEU A 248 -15.46 14.40 -8.33
CA LEU A 248 -16.17 14.46 -7.05
C LEU A 248 -15.18 14.44 -5.88
N THR A 249 -15.29 15.44 -5.02
CA THR A 249 -14.43 15.63 -3.85
C THR A 249 -15.23 15.59 -2.54
N ARG A 250 -14.50 15.55 -1.42
CA ARG A 250 -15.04 15.76 -0.06
C ARG A 250 -13.99 16.42 0.81
N MET A 251 -14.41 16.91 1.98
CA MET A 251 -13.48 17.14 3.08
C MET A 251 -12.96 15.81 3.67
N GLY A 252 -11.65 15.70 3.80
CA GLY A 252 -10.94 14.54 4.34
C GLY A 252 -9.48 14.86 4.65
N TYR A 253 -8.71 13.85 5.06
CA TYR A 253 -7.27 14.00 5.21
C TYR A 253 -6.60 13.94 3.82
N THR A 254 -5.68 14.86 3.53
CA THR A 254 -4.83 14.93 2.34
C THR A 254 -3.70 13.89 2.39
N ALA A 255 -4.05 12.68 2.84
CA ALA A 255 -3.21 11.50 2.93
C ALA A 255 -3.92 10.31 2.25
N LEU A 256 -3.21 9.64 1.35
CA LEU A 256 -3.72 8.50 0.59
C LEU A 256 -3.04 7.21 1.04
N PHE A 257 -3.79 6.10 1.15
CA PHE A 257 -3.24 4.78 1.40
C PHE A 257 -3.36 3.91 0.14
N VAL A 258 -2.25 3.29 -0.28
CA VAL A 258 -2.19 2.41 -1.46
C VAL A 258 -1.65 1.05 -1.01
N PHE A 259 -2.51 0.05 -0.91
CA PHE A 259 -2.14 -1.30 -0.52
C PHE A 259 -2.11 -2.19 -1.76
N PHE A 260 -0.97 -2.78 -2.07
CA PHE A 260 -0.79 -3.55 -3.30
C PHE A 260 -0.04 -4.85 -3.00
N ARG A 261 0.18 -5.67 -4.02
CA ARG A 261 1.09 -6.82 -3.96
C ARG A 261 1.64 -7.10 -5.36
N ASP A 262 2.88 -7.55 -5.42
CA ASP A 262 3.67 -7.77 -6.64
C ASP A 262 4.13 -9.24 -6.78
N ASP A 263 3.49 -10.15 -6.06
CA ASP A 263 3.83 -11.57 -5.99
C ASP A 263 2.71 -12.49 -6.54
N PHE A 264 2.09 -12.04 -7.64
CA PHE A 264 1.11 -12.83 -8.41
C PHE A 264 1.77 -13.75 -9.43
#